data_AF-A0A1B9EA93-F1
#
_entry.id   AF-A0A1B9EA93-F1
#
_cell.length_a   1.000
_cell.length_b   1.000
_cell.length_c   1.000
_cell.angle_alpha   90.00
_cell.angle_beta   90.00
_cell.angle_gamma   90.00
#
_symmetry.space_group_name_H-M   'P 1'
#
loop_
_entity.id
_entity.type
_entity.pdbx_description
1 polymer ?
#
loop_
_entity_poly.entity_id
_entity_poly.type
_entity_poly.pdbx_seq_one_letter_code
_entity_poly.pdbx_strand_id
1 'polypeptide(L)'
;MIFTAIRKFDTKDHHIEVYCSDSDFETALTLIKTYLQHSIIMFENLPKQEEGGVFKSGQNKKLFFDALPQRFSRGEAVEIAKNFNIAERTAGTFLKSCLGKYLQQPEYGVYEKN
;
A
#
# COMPACT_ATOMS: atom_id res chain seq x y z
N MET A 1 34.00 -6.38 -6.95
CA MET A 1 34.88 -5.20 -7.16
C MET A 1 34.74 -4.14 -6.08
N ILE A 2 33.54 -3.81 -5.54
CA ILE A 2 33.40 -2.81 -4.46
C ILE A 2 34.21 -3.22 -3.20
N PHE A 3 34.07 -4.49 -2.76
CA PHE A 3 34.86 -4.99 -1.62
C PHE A 3 36.37 -4.94 -1.88
N THR A 4 36.79 -5.27 -3.09
CA THR A 4 38.20 -5.15 -3.51
C THR A 4 38.71 -3.70 -3.40
N ALA A 5 37.91 -2.71 -3.80
CA ALA A 5 38.27 -1.30 -3.66
C ALA A 5 38.35 -0.85 -2.19
N ILE A 6 37.39 -1.28 -1.36
CA ILE A 6 37.39 -1.00 0.08
C ILE A 6 38.62 -1.62 0.74
N ARG A 7 38.89 -2.89 0.46
CA ARG A 7 40.06 -3.60 0.98
C ARG A 7 41.36 -2.93 0.57
N LYS A 8 41.51 -2.55 -0.70
CA LYS A 8 42.68 -1.81 -1.20
C LYS A 8 42.95 -0.55 -0.39
N PHE A 9 41.89 0.23 -0.12
CA PHE A 9 41.98 1.45 0.68
C PHE A 9 42.40 1.14 2.13
N ASP A 10 41.75 0.16 2.75
CA ASP A 10 41.97 -0.20 4.16
C ASP A 10 43.37 -0.77 4.41
N THR A 11 43.85 -1.64 3.51
CA THR A 11 45.20 -2.20 3.58
C THR A 11 46.29 -1.24 3.08
N LYS A 12 45.92 -0.03 2.63
CA LYS A 12 46.81 0.96 2.00
C LYS A 12 47.61 0.35 0.85
N ASP A 13 46.95 -0.48 0.06
CA ASP A 13 47.57 -1.17 -1.06
C ASP A 13 47.76 -0.20 -2.24
N HIS A 14 49.01 0.03 -2.60
CA HIS A 14 49.43 0.94 -3.67
C HIS A 14 49.63 0.25 -5.03
N HIS A 15 49.39 -1.06 -5.13
CA HIS A 15 49.51 -1.76 -6.42
C HIS A 15 48.52 -1.19 -7.43
N ILE A 16 48.99 -1.04 -8.68
CA ILE A 16 48.16 -0.54 -9.79
C ILE A 16 47.05 -1.53 -10.08
N GLU A 17 47.39 -2.81 -10.10
CA GLU A 17 46.47 -3.92 -10.33
C GLU A 17 46.05 -4.54 -9.00
N VAL A 18 44.74 -4.81 -8.89
CA VAL A 18 44.12 -5.45 -7.73
C VAL A 18 43.04 -6.37 -8.24
N TYR A 19 43.03 -7.59 -7.69
CA TYR A 19 42.10 -8.63 -8.10
C TYR A 19 41.08 -8.89 -6.99
N CYS A 20 39.91 -9.36 -7.42
CA CYS A 20 38.90 -9.86 -6.51
C CYS A 20 39.47 -11.07 -5.77
N SER A 21 39.50 -10.99 -4.43
CA SER A 21 39.82 -12.16 -3.60
C SER A 21 38.58 -13.03 -3.39
N ASP A 22 38.78 -14.28 -2.99
CA ASP A 22 37.68 -15.18 -2.65
C ASP A 22 36.81 -14.60 -1.53
N SER A 23 37.42 -13.93 -0.54
CA SER A 23 36.69 -13.25 0.53
C SER A 23 35.79 -12.13 0.01
N ASP A 24 36.28 -11.33 -0.95
CA ASP A 24 35.48 -10.26 -1.58
C ASP A 24 34.27 -10.85 -2.33
N PHE A 25 34.46 -12.00 -3.00
CA PHE A 25 33.43 -12.70 -3.75
C PHE A 25 32.39 -13.36 -2.82
N GLU A 26 32.84 -14.13 -1.84
CA GLU A 26 31.97 -14.84 -0.90
C GLU A 26 31.16 -13.86 -0.03
N THR A 27 31.75 -12.73 0.35
CA THR A 27 31.02 -11.65 1.05
C THR A 27 29.91 -11.10 0.18
N ALA A 28 30.18 -10.80 -1.09
CA ALA A 28 29.16 -10.33 -2.02
C ALA A 28 28.06 -11.39 -2.23
N LEU A 29 28.45 -12.66 -2.40
CA LEU A 29 27.51 -13.76 -2.59
C LEU A 29 26.60 -13.96 -1.37
N THR A 30 27.15 -13.83 -0.17
CA THR A 30 26.40 -13.91 1.08
C THR A 30 25.37 -12.78 1.17
N LEU A 31 25.77 -11.54 0.86
CA LEU A 31 24.83 -10.41 0.85
C LEU A 31 23.72 -10.58 -0.18
N ILE A 32 24.05 -11.07 -1.39
CA ILE A 32 23.03 -11.34 -2.43
C ILE A 32 21.99 -12.35 -1.92
N LYS A 33 22.42 -13.45 -1.30
CA LYS A 33 21.51 -14.47 -0.75
C LYS A 33 20.60 -13.87 0.34
N THR A 34 21.18 -13.10 1.26
CA THR A 34 20.44 -12.45 2.34
C THR A 34 19.43 -11.43 1.81
N TYR A 35 19.83 -10.57 0.87
CA TYR A 35 18.92 -9.57 0.30
C TYR A 35 17.81 -10.22 -0.53
N LEU A 36 18.10 -11.32 -1.23
CA LEU A 36 17.07 -12.08 -1.92
C LEU A 36 16.04 -12.62 -0.92
N GLN A 37 16.48 -13.25 0.16
CA GLN A 37 15.58 -13.74 1.22
C GLN A 37 14.76 -12.59 1.83
N HIS A 38 15.37 -11.45 2.13
CA HIS A 38 14.66 -10.28 2.64
C HIS A 38 13.64 -9.73 1.65
N SER A 39 13.96 -9.72 0.35
CA SER A 39 13.03 -9.25 -0.69
C SER A 39 11.78 -10.14 -0.80
N ILE A 40 11.94 -11.46 -0.64
CA ILE A 40 10.84 -12.42 -0.62
C ILE A 40 9.96 -12.16 0.60
N ILE A 41 10.56 -12.09 1.80
CA ILE A 41 9.84 -11.80 3.05
C ILE A 41 9.09 -10.47 2.94
N MET A 42 9.75 -9.42 2.44
CA MET A 42 9.11 -8.12 2.23
C MET A 42 7.93 -8.26 1.27
N PHE A 43 8.08 -8.96 0.14
CA PHE A 43 6.99 -9.13 -0.82
C PHE A 43 5.80 -9.91 -0.24
N GLU A 44 6.06 -10.96 0.53
CA GLU A 44 5.02 -11.76 1.20
C GLU A 44 4.30 -10.99 2.32
N ASN A 45 5.04 -10.15 3.05
CA ASN A 45 4.53 -9.37 4.19
C ASN A 45 4.15 -7.94 3.84
N LEU A 46 4.39 -7.50 2.61
CA LEU A 46 3.76 -6.29 2.11
C LEU A 46 2.26 -6.52 2.32
N PRO A 47 1.56 -5.56 2.95
CA PRO A 47 0.12 -5.67 3.04
C PRO A 47 -0.33 -5.92 1.61
N LYS A 48 -0.97 -7.09 1.37
CA LYS A 48 -1.78 -7.28 0.16
C LYS A 48 -2.48 -5.95 0.02
N GLN A 49 -2.32 -5.27 -1.12
CA GLN A 49 -3.09 -4.05 -1.33
C GLN A 49 -4.53 -4.47 -1.06
N GLU A 50 -5.04 -4.21 0.16
CA GLU A 50 -6.45 -4.30 0.47
C GLU A 50 -7.02 -3.46 -0.63
N GLU A 51 -7.79 -4.12 -1.49
CA GLU A 51 -8.18 -3.62 -2.79
C GLU A 51 -8.37 -2.14 -2.65
N GLY A 52 -7.46 -1.38 -3.26
CA GLY A 52 -7.30 0.04 -2.99
C GLY A 52 -8.43 0.85 -3.59
N GLY A 53 -9.66 0.42 -3.35
CA GLY A 53 -10.88 1.14 -3.57
C GLY A 53 -11.00 2.30 -2.58
N VAL A 54 -12.12 2.97 -2.73
CA VAL A 54 -12.60 4.23 -2.17
C VAL A 54 -12.22 4.54 -0.69
N PHE A 55 -11.84 3.53 0.08
CA PHE A 55 -11.53 3.58 1.51
C PHE A 55 -10.09 3.98 1.86
N LYS A 56 -9.17 4.10 0.88
CA LYS A 56 -7.77 4.52 1.14
C LYS A 56 -7.62 5.89 1.82
N SER A 57 -8.60 6.79 1.71
CA SER A 57 -8.51 8.17 2.22
C SER A 57 -9.05 8.39 3.64
N GLY A 58 -9.02 7.40 4.52
CA GLY A 58 -9.14 7.63 5.96
C GLY A 58 -10.22 6.80 6.64
N GLN A 59 -9.95 6.52 7.93
CA GLN A 59 -10.78 5.73 8.83
C GLN A 59 -12.25 6.19 8.84
N ASN A 60 -12.50 7.50 8.76
CA ASN A 60 -13.84 8.08 8.77
C ASN A 60 -14.70 7.64 7.57
N LYS A 61 -14.12 7.42 6.39
CA LYS A 61 -14.87 6.95 5.21
C LYS A 61 -15.30 5.48 5.35
N LYS A 62 -14.46 4.67 6.00
CA LYS A 62 -14.78 3.28 6.31
C LYS A 62 -15.88 3.21 7.36
N LEU A 63 -15.73 3.94 8.47
CA LEU A 63 -16.75 4.03 9.52
C LEU A 63 -18.09 4.58 8.99
N PHE A 64 -18.04 5.59 8.12
CA PHE A 64 -19.22 6.10 7.45
C PHE A 64 -19.94 5.02 6.62
N PHE A 65 -19.19 4.30 5.78
CA PHE A 65 -19.77 3.23 4.98
C PHE A 65 -20.34 2.12 5.85
N ASP A 66 -19.65 1.71 6.91
CA ASP A 66 -20.10 0.67 7.83
C ASP A 66 -21.40 1.06 8.53
N ALA A 67 -21.59 2.35 8.84
CA ALA A 67 -22.80 2.89 9.45
C ALA A 67 -24.00 3.02 8.50
N LEU A 68 -23.81 2.92 7.18
CA LEU A 68 -24.93 2.96 6.23
C LEU A 68 -25.80 1.68 6.36
N PRO A 69 -27.13 1.79 6.29
CA PRO A 69 -28.01 0.61 6.21
C PRO A 69 -27.75 -0.24 4.97
N GLN A 70 -28.36 -1.43 4.90
CA GLN A 70 -28.29 -2.28 3.70
C GLN A 70 -28.90 -1.59 2.49
N ARG A 71 -30.04 -0.90 2.67
CA ARG A 71 -30.72 -0.09 1.65
C ARG A 71 -31.03 1.28 2.24
N PHE A 72 -30.67 2.34 1.53
CA PHE A 72 -30.79 3.71 2.02
C PHE A 72 -30.96 4.72 0.88
N SER A 73 -31.55 5.87 1.19
CA SER A 73 -31.67 7.01 0.28
C SER A 73 -30.44 7.92 0.35
N ARG A 74 -30.22 8.73 -0.71
CA ARG A 74 -29.16 9.76 -0.71
C ARG A 74 -29.28 10.71 0.49
N GLY A 75 -30.51 11.07 0.90
CA GLY A 75 -30.76 11.96 2.03
C GLY A 75 -30.27 11.36 3.34
N GLU A 76 -30.62 10.10 3.62
CA GLU A 76 -30.18 9.38 4.82
C GLU A 76 -28.66 9.24 4.88
N ALA A 77 -28.02 8.95 3.75
CA ALA A 77 -26.57 8.88 3.68
C ALA A 77 -25.90 10.21 4.03
N VAL A 78 -26.49 11.34 3.64
CA VAL A 78 -25.96 12.68 3.97
C VAL A 78 -26.14 13.00 5.45
N GLU A 79 -27.24 12.60 6.08
CA GLU A 79 -27.42 12.76 7.52
C GLU A 79 -26.43 11.91 8.32
N ILE A 80 -26.23 10.64 7.92
CA ILE A 80 -25.24 9.76 8.54
C ILE A 80 -23.82 10.31 8.33
N ALA A 81 -23.52 10.88 7.16
CA ALA A 81 -22.22 11.47 6.85
C ALA A 81 -21.83 12.64 7.79
N LYS A 82 -22.82 13.43 8.24
CA LYS A 82 -22.58 14.52 9.21
C LYS A 82 -21.99 14.00 10.52
N ASN A 83 -22.43 12.84 11.00
CA ASN A 83 -21.93 12.22 12.22
C ASN A 83 -20.43 11.84 12.13
N PHE A 84 -19.91 11.66 10.92
CA PHE A 84 -18.51 11.35 10.65
C PHE A 84 -17.71 12.58 10.16
N ASN A 85 -18.27 13.78 10.28
CA ASN A 85 -17.69 15.04 9.81
C ASN A 85 -17.38 15.03 8.30
N ILE A 86 -18.25 14.42 7.49
CA ILE A 86 -18.13 14.34 6.04
C ILE A 86 -19.14 15.31 5.40
N ALA A 87 -18.63 16.26 4.60
CA ALA A 87 -19.47 17.20 3.86
C ALA A 87 -20.34 16.49 2.81
N GLU A 88 -21.53 17.02 2.52
CA GLU A 88 -22.49 16.44 1.56
C GLU A 88 -21.86 16.12 0.20
N ARG A 89 -21.07 17.07 -0.35
CA ARG A 89 -20.38 16.88 -1.63
C ARG A 89 -19.40 15.71 -1.60
N THR A 90 -18.71 15.52 -0.47
CA THR A 90 -17.76 14.44 -0.25
C THR A 90 -18.48 13.10 -0.11
N ALA A 91 -19.59 13.07 0.63
CA ALA A 91 -20.44 11.89 0.74
C ALA A 91 -21.01 11.47 -0.63
N GLY A 92 -21.51 12.42 -1.42
CA GLY A 92 -22.01 12.16 -2.78
C GLY A 92 -20.93 11.60 -3.72
N THR A 93 -19.73 12.19 -3.72
CA THR A 93 -18.60 11.68 -4.51
C THR A 93 -18.19 10.28 -4.06
N PHE A 94 -18.17 10.04 -2.74
CA PHE A 94 -17.84 8.75 -2.15
C PHE A 94 -18.82 7.64 -2.56
N LEU A 95 -20.13 7.89 -2.44
CA LEU A 95 -21.16 6.95 -2.86
C LEU A 95 -21.03 6.59 -4.35
N LYS A 96 -20.79 7.60 -5.21
CA LYS A 96 -20.56 7.38 -6.64
C LYS A 96 -19.34 6.50 -6.91
N SER A 97 -18.25 6.69 -6.17
CA SER A 97 -17.05 5.86 -6.33
C SER A 97 -17.23 4.42 -5.80
N CYS A 98 -18.19 4.19 -4.91
CA CYS A 98 -18.53 2.86 -4.40
C CYS A 98 -19.48 2.07 -5.30
N LEU A 99 -20.15 2.73 -6.26
CA LEU A 99 -21.07 2.07 -7.20
C LEU A 99 -20.34 1.03 -8.06
N GLY A 100 -20.98 -0.12 -8.26
CA GLY A 100 -20.50 -1.22 -9.10
C GLY A 100 -19.54 -2.19 -8.40
N LYS A 101 -18.94 -1.81 -7.27
CA LYS A 101 -18.14 -2.71 -6.43
C LYS A 101 -18.81 -2.98 -5.09
N TYR A 102 -19.09 -1.92 -4.33
CA TYR A 102 -19.59 -2.01 -2.96
C TYR A 102 -21.06 -1.60 -2.83
N LEU A 103 -21.58 -0.82 -3.78
CA LEU A 103 -22.98 -0.36 -3.81
C LEU A 103 -23.62 -0.63 -5.18
N GLN A 104 -24.93 -0.86 -5.17
CA GLN A 104 -25.82 -0.83 -6.32
C GLN A 104 -26.83 0.31 -6.18
N GLN A 105 -27.40 0.73 -7.30
CA GLN A 105 -28.47 1.72 -7.36
C GLN A 105 -29.68 1.09 -8.07
N PRO A 106 -30.56 0.40 -7.34
CA PRO A 106 -31.74 -0.22 -7.94
C PRO A 106 -32.75 0.81 -8.46
N GLU A 107 -32.85 1.97 -7.79
CA GLU A 107 -33.76 3.07 -8.14
C GLU A 107 -33.04 4.42 -8.04
N TYR A 108 -33.49 5.42 -8.81
CA TYR A 108 -32.88 6.74 -8.78
C TYR A 108 -32.91 7.34 -7.37
N GLY A 109 -31.73 7.60 -6.79
CA GLY A 109 -31.59 8.15 -5.44
C GLY A 109 -31.61 7.14 -4.29
N VAL A 110 -31.81 5.84 -4.58
CA VAL A 110 -31.76 4.73 -3.62
C VAL A 110 -30.51 3.89 -3.85
N TYR A 111 -29.79 3.57 -2.80
CA TYR A 111 -28.57 2.77 -2.82
C TYR A 111 -28.76 1.50 -2.00
N GLU A 112 -28.08 0.44 -2.41
CA GLU A 112 -28.07 -0.85 -1.73
C GLU A 112 -26.63 -1.37 -1.64
N LYS A 113 -26.23 -1.93 -0.49
CA LYS A 113 -24.91 -2.54 -0.32
C LYS A 113 -24.86 -3.91 -1.00
N ASN A 114 -23.73 -4.20 -1.64
CA ASN A 114 -23.42 -5.55 -2.14
C ASN A 114 -22.96 -6.47 -1.02
#